data_AF-A0A812FWQ9-F1
#
_entry.id   AF-A0A812FWQ9-F1
#
_cell.length_a   1.000
_cell.length_b   1.000
_cell.length_c   1.000
_cell.angle_alpha   90.00
_cell.angle_beta   90.00
_cell.angle_gamma   90.00
#
_symmetry.space_group_name_H-M   'P 1'
#
loop_
_entity.id
_entity.type
_entity.pdbx_description
1 polymer ?
#
loop_
_entity_poly.entity_id
_entity_poly.type
_entity_poly.pdbx_seq_one_letter_code
_entity_poly.pdbx_strand_id
1 'polypeptide(L)'
;MKKLALTFLAASIASASAMAATSSNELASKYELDPTKAPAQNFDMTNWKITLPELTKEGERKGKALEIAKDELGNTEIPYVHPEWFYTNKETGAVVFVAPNEAPTTPNSKNTRSELRAMLATHYGEPKNNFVVASHPNAAEYGAIGGELNATLSVDQVSTSGNYKKNGAFAVVIGQIHGSDNEPLKISYRKLPEHEYGSLSWNYELNPTKELQDAKDENGKKLRQDIRHNVFGQYNLRKGDADPQDGIKLGEIFSYSVNVEGDIMHLTFTKNPGEKNAVTKTFDVNLAEDKYQGHEVDQGYGNDWMYYKAGAYNQCNTKKSSSDCEWRGMEAGDYAQASFYQLELKQ
;
A
#
# COMPACT_ATOMS: atom_id res chain seq x y z
N MET A 1 26.70 39.43 -52.20
CA MET A 1 25.33 39.46 -51.63
C MET A 1 24.63 38.15 -51.97
N LYS A 2 24.64 37.16 -51.08
CA LYS A 2 23.91 35.89 -51.21
C LYS A 2 22.89 35.83 -50.07
N LYS A 3 21.60 35.82 -50.40
CA LYS A 3 20.49 35.71 -49.44
C LYS A 3 20.39 34.25 -48.99
N LEU A 4 20.46 34.04 -47.67
CA LEU A 4 20.19 32.75 -47.03
C LEU A 4 18.67 32.64 -46.83
N ALA A 5 18.04 31.62 -47.41
CA ALA A 5 16.64 31.31 -47.16
C ALA A 5 16.54 30.50 -45.86
N LEU A 6 15.79 31.03 -44.89
CA LEU A 6 15.49 30.40 -43.61
C LEU A 6 14.18 29.64 -43.74
N THR A 7 14.23 28.31 -43.81
CA THR A 7 13.05 27.45 -43.78
C THR A 7 12.69 27.17 -42.33
N PHE A 8 11.57 27.74 -41.86
CA PHE A 8 10.97 27.37 -40.58
C PHE A 8 10.29 25.99 -40.72
N LEU A 9 10.82 24.99 -40.01
CA LEU A 9 10.12 23.73 -39.77
C LEU A 9 9.20 23.97 -38.55
N ALA A 10 7.91 24.15 -38.80
CA ALA A 10 6.91 24.15 -37.73
C ALA A 10 6.72 22.71 -37.26
N ALA A 11 7.30 22.36 -36.12
CA ALA A 11 7.00 21.11 -35.43
C ALA A 11 5.61 21.22 -34.78
N SER A 12 4.67 20.42 -35.25
CA SER A 12 3.35 20.26 -34.66
C SER A 12 3.46 19.54 -33.31
N ILE A 13 3.54 20.31 -32.23
CA ILE A 13 3.34 19.81 -30.85
C ILE A 13 1.86 19.92 -30.53
N ALA A 14 1.06 18.97 -31.00
CA ALA A 14 -0.37 18.88 -30.66
C ALA A 14 -0.85 17.44 -30.85
N SER A 15 -0.41 16.52 -29.99
CA SER A 15 -0.96 15.15 -29.97
C SER A 15 -0.80 14.41 -28.63
N ALA A 16 0.09 14.84 -27.71
CA ALA A 16 0.23 14.19 -26.40
C ALA A 16 -0.88 14.56 -25.41
N SER A 17 -1.36 15.80 -25.40
CA SER A 17 -2.37 16.29 -24.47
C SER A 17 -3.78 15.75 -24.74
N ALA A 18 -4.11 15.46 -26.00
CA ALA A 18 -5.39 14.88 -26.37
C ALA A 18 -5.50 13.40 -25.97
N MET A 19 -4.42 12.62 -26.12
CA MET A 19 -4.43 11.20 -25.73
C MET A 19 -4.52 11.00 -24.21
N ALA A 20 -3.82 11.81 -23.41
CA ALA A 20 -3.89 11.74 -21.95
C ALA A 20 -5.28 12.10 -21.39
N ALA A 21 -5.94 13.13 -21.95
CA ALA A 21 -7.29 13.53 -21.58
C ALA A 21 -8.38 12.53 -22.03
N THR A 22 -8.10 11.73 -23.07
CA THR A 22 -9.01 10.68 -23.52
C THR A 22 -8.93 9.47 -22.59
N SER A 23 -7.72 9.09 -22.15
CA SER A 23 -7.51 7.97 -21.22
C SER A 23 -8.05 8.21 -19.80
N SER A 24 -8.01 9.45 -19.28
CA SER A 24 -8.47 9.72 -17.92
C SER A 24 -9.99 9.68 -17.77
N ASN A 25 -10.73 10.23 -18.75
CA ASN A 25 -12.19 10.11 -18.82
C ASN A 25 -12.65 8.65 -19.01
N GLU A 26 -11.88 7.84 -19.76
CA GLU A 26 -12.13 6.41 -19.90
C GLU A 26 -11.95 5.65 -18.57
N LEU A 27 -10.93 5.99 -17.78
CA LEU A 27 -10.72 5.38 -16.46
C LEU A 27 -11.81 5.75 -15.45
N ALA A 28 -12.18 7.03 -15.36
CA ALA A 28 -13.29 7.47 -14.51
C ALA A 28 -14.58 6.72 -14.86
N SER A 29 -14.88 6.58 -16.17
CA SER A 29 -16.06 5.84 -16.63
C SER A 29 -15.95 4.32 -16.39
N LYS A 30 -14.78 3.71 -16.62
CA LYS A 30 -14.52 2.27 -16.43
C LYS A 30 -14.73 1.82 -14.99
N TYR A 31 -14.40 2.67 -14.03
CA TYR A 31 -14.50 2.38 -12.59
C TYR A 31 -15.64 3.14 -11.89
N GLU A 32 -16.52 3.79 -12.64
CA GLU A 32 -17.70 4.50 -12.12
C GLU A 32 -17.36 5.59 -11.08
N LEU A 33 -16.26 6.31 -11.29
CA LEU A 33 -15.76 7.36 -10.39
C LEU A 33 -16.14 8.76 -10.91
N ASP A 34 -16.43 9.68 -9.99
CA ASP A 34 -16.67 11.09 -10.31
C ASP A 34 -15.48 11.95 -9.83
N PRO A 35 -14.67 12.52 -10.76
CA PRO A 35 -13.50 13.35 -10.41
C PRO A 35 -13.82 14.64 -9.64
N THR A 36 -15.09 15.04 -9.57
CA THR A 36 -15.55 16.22 -8.82
C THR A 36 -15.94 15.91 -7.38
N LYS A 37 -16.00 14.63 -7.01
CA LYS A 37 -16.42 14.15 -5.69
C LYS A 37 -15.24 13.92 -4.76
N ALA A 38 -15.49 14.03 -3.46
CA ALA A 38 -14.51 13.67 -2.43
C ALA A 38 -14.37 12.14 -2.31
N PRO A 39 -13.30 11.63 -1.65
CA PRO A 39 -13.05 10.19 -1.56
C PRO A 39 -14.25 9.39 -1.01
N ALA A 40 -14.88 9.83 0.09
CA ALA A 40 -16.03 9.14 0.69
C ALA A 40 -17.29 9.09 -0.19
N GLN A 41 -17.35 9.92 -1.24
CA GLN A 41 -18.47 9.95 -2.18
C GLN A 41 -18.24 9.04 -3.39
N ASN A 42 -17.00 8.65 -3.67
CA ASN A 42 -16.64 7.66 -4.70
C ASN A 42 -16.40 6.25 -4.11
N PHE A 43 -16.06 6.15 -2.82
CA PHE A 43 -15.68 4.90 -2.17
C PHE A 43 -16.37 4.76 -0.80
N ASP A 44 -16.73 3.54 -0.40
CA ASP A 44 -17.22 3.29 0.96
C ASP A 44 -16.08 3.43 1.97
N MET A 45 -16.14 4.52 2.74
CA MET A 45 -15.16 4.88 3.75
C MET A 45 -15.65 4.64 5.20
N THR A 46 -16.85 4.08 5.38
CA THR A 46 -17.52 3.98 6.69
C THR A 46 -16.88 3.00 7.66
N ASN A 47 -16.13 2.03 7.13
CA ASN A 47 -15.38 1.04 7.89
C ASN A 47 -13.88 1.32 7.86
N TRP A 48 -13.48 2.59 7.74
CA TRP A 48 -12.07 2.96 7.70
C TRP A 48 -11.78 4.15 8.60
N LYS A 49 -10.65 4.13 9.31
CA LYS A 49 -9.96 5.35 9.73
C LYS A 49 -8.75 5.56 8.82
N ILE A 50 -8.23 6.77 8.74
CA ILE A 50 -6.96 7.04 8.05
C ILE A 50 -5.94 7.66 9.00
N THR A 51 -4.66 7.29 8.85
CA THR A 51 -3.52 8.00 9.44
C THR A 51 -2.78 8.76 8.35
N LEU A 52 -2.51 10.04 8.58
CA LEU A 52 -1.86 10.95 7.65
C LEU A 52 -0.46 11.35 8.11
N PRO A 53 0.45 11.75 7.19
CA PRO A 53 1.83 12.14 7.50
C PRO A 53 1.91 13.59 8.00
N GLU A 54 1.05 13.97 8.96
CA GLU A 54 1.02 15.30 9.60
C GLU A 54 0.78 15.15 11.10
N LEU A 55 1.13 16.17 11.90
CA LEU A 55 0.77 16.22 13.32
C LEU A 55 -0.65 16.77 13.52
N THR A 56 -1.37 16.14 14.43
CA THR A 56 -2.58 16.73 15.01
C THR A 56 -2.20 18.02 15.73
N LYS A 57 -2.83 19.14 15.37
CA LYS A 57 -2.50 20.48 15.92
C LYS A 57 -3.18 20.78 17.25
N GLU A 58 -4.35 20.18 17.50
CA GLU A 58 -5.23 20.50 18.62
C GLU A 58 -5.88 19.23 19.23
N GLY A 59 -6.58 19.39 20.36
CA GLY A 59 -7.25 18.29 21.06
C GLY A 59 -6.32 17.33 21.78
N GLU A 60 -6.89 16.22 22.29
CA GLU A 60 -6.19 15.23 23.12
C GLU A 60 -5.06 14.49 22.37
N ARG A 61 -5.11 14.50 21.03
CA ARG A 61 -4.11 13.88 20.16
C ARG A 61 -3.04 14.86 19.69
N LYS A 62 -3.02 16.10 20.17
CA LYS A 62 -2.02 17.11 19.78
C LYS A 62 -0.60 16.55 19.83
N GLY A 63 0.16 16.76 18.75
CA GLY A 63 1.54 16.28 18.62
C GLY A 63 1.67 14.78 18.26
N LYS A 64 0.58 14.06 18.03
CA LYS A 64 0.58 12.72 17.44
C LYS A 64 0.24 12.78 15.95
N ALA A 65 0.60 11.74 15.20
CA ALA A 65 0.16 11.59 13.81
C ALA A 65 -1.36 11.81 13.68
N LEU A 66 -1.74 12.61 12.69
CA LEU A 66 -3.12 12.98 12.40
C LEU A 66 -3.88 11.73 12.01
N GLU A 67 -4.99 11.49 12.71
CA GLU A 67 -5.93 10.44 12.37
C GLU A 67 -7.31 11.05 12.18
N ILE A 68 -7.97 10.61 11.11
CA ILE A 68 -9.37 10.94 10.84
C ILE A 68 -10.17 9.68 11.18
N ALA A 69 -11.08 9.82 12.13
CA ALA A 69 -11.89 8.72 12.64
C ALA A 69 -12.92 8.27 11.59
N LYS A 70 -13.47 7.05 11.75
CA LYS A 70 -14.36 6.46 10.74
C LYS A 70 -15.63 7.27 10.46
N ASP A 71 -16.21 7.86 11.51
CA ASP A 71 -17.44 8.65 11.37
C ASP A 71 -17.20 9.94 10.57
N GLU A 72 -16.00 10.51 10.65
CA GLU A 72 -15.59 11.68 9.86
C GLU A 72 -15.16 11.28 8.45
N LEU A 73 -14.37 10.21 8.32
CA LEU A 73 -13.86 9.74 7.03
C LEU A 73 -14.97 9.19 6.13
N GLY A 74 -15.95 8.51 6.71
CA GLY A 74 -17.11 7.93 6.01
C GLY A 74 -18.25 8.91 5.74
N ASN A 75 -18.15 10.17 6.19
CA ASN A 75 -19.22 11.15 6.00
C ASN A 75 -19.27 11.61 4.54
N THR A 76 -20.41 11.46 3.87
CA THR A 76 -20.61 11.87 2.47
C THR A 76 -21.23 13.26 2.31
N GLU A 77 -21.82 13.81 3.37
CA GLU A 77 -22.42 15.15 3.42
C GLU A 77 -21.38 16.23 3.72
N ILE A 78 -20.47 15.94 4.65
CA ILE A 78 -19.31 16.78 5.00
C ILE A 78 -18.05 15.93 4.78
N PRO A 79 -17.68 15.66 3.51
CA PRO A 79 -16.63 14.70 3.22
C PRO A 79 -15.25 15.24 3.52
N TYR A 80 -14.43 14.39 4.14
CA TYR A 80 -13.04 14.71 4.43
C TYR A 80 -12.16 14.67 3.17
N VAL A 81 -11.30 15.68 3.01
CA VAL A 81 -10.24 15.73 1.99
C VAL A 81 -9.01 16.37 2.61
N HIS A 82 -7.84 15.77 2.39
CA HIS A 82 -6.56 16.41 2.64
C HIS A 82 -5.89 16.79 1.32
N PRO A 83 -5.61 18.08 1.04
CA PRO A 83 -5.16 18.54 -0.28
C PRO A 83 -3.82 17.94 -0.73
N GLU A 84 -2.99 17.49 0.21
CA GLU A 84 -1.66 16.94 -0.08
C GLU A 84 -1.55 15.42 0.09
N TRP A 85 -2.36 14.82 0.98
CA TRP A 85 -2.08 13.47 1.50
C TRP A 85 -3.17 12.45 1.19
N PHE A 86 -4.41 12.91 0.99
CA PHE A 86 -5.58 12.07 0.79
C PHE A 86 -6.68 12.83 0.04
N TYR A 87 -6.79 12.62 -1.26
CA TYR A 87 -7.69 13.40 -2.11
C TYR A 87 -8.14 12.63 -3.34
N THR A 88 -9.16 13.14 -4.03
CA THR A 88 -9.60 12.61 -5.32
C THR A 88 -8.76 13.17 -6.46
N ASN A 89 -8.25 12.31 -7.33
CA ASN A 89 -7.62 12.72 -8.58
C ASN A 89 -8.67 13.41 -9.48
N LYS A 90 -8.39 14.65 -9.88
CA LYS A 90 -9.33 15.50 -10.62
C LYS A 90 -9.57 15.08 -12.07
N GLU A 91 -8.79 14.14 -12.59
CA GLU A 91 -8.95 13.60 -13.94
C GLU A 91 -9.62 12.22 -13.93
N THR A 92 -9.27 11.36 -12.97
CA THR A 92 -9.71 9.95 -12.97
C THR A 92 -10.75 9.60 -11.91
N GLY A 93 -10.94 10.45 -10.88
CA GLY A 93 -11.79 10.14 -9.74
C GLY A 93 -11.20 9.14 -8.73
N ALA A 94 -10.01 8.60 -9.00
CA ALA A 94 -9.30 7.71 -8.08
C ALA A 94 -8.98 8.40 -6.75
N VAL A 95 -9.00 7.67 -5.64
CA VAL A 95 -8.51 8.17 -4.35
C VAL A 95 -7.00 8.04 -4.30
N VAL A 96 -6.32 9.15 -4.00
CA VAL A 96 -4.86 9.27 -3.99
C VAL A 96 -4.34 9.29 -2.56
N PHE A 97 -3.37 8.44 -2.27
CA PHE A 97 -2.63 8.41 -1.01
C PHE A 97 -1.19 8.84 -1.25
N VAL A 98 -0.70 9.81 -0.47
CA VAL A 98 0.66 10.33 -0.59
C VAL A 98 1.38 10.28 0.75
N ALA A 99 2.62 9.76 0.75
CA ALA A 99 3.44 9.65 1.95
C ALA A 99 4.91 10.08 1.67
N PRO A 100 5.38 11.22 2.22
CA PRO A 100 6.76 11.70 2.05
C PRO A 100 7.78 10.83 2.78
N ASN A 101 9.06 10.84 2.39
CA ASN A 101 10.10 10.06 3.09
C ASN A 101 10.31 10.48 4.55
N GLU A 102 10.05 11.76 4.87
CA GLU A 102 10.16 12.30 6.22
C GLU A 102 8.93 13.12 6.59
N ALA A 103 8.24 12.66 7.63
CA ALA A 103 7.08 13.28 8.23
C ALA A 103 6.81 12.60 9.60
N PRO A 104 5.84 13.09 10.39
CA PRO A 104 5.39 12.41 11.59
C PRO A 104 5.02 10.94 11.34
N THR A 105 5.34 10.10 12.33
CA THR A 105 5.10 8.65 12.31
C THR A 105 4.38 8.21 13.58
N THR A 106 3.90 6.97 13.61
CA THR A 106 3.30 6.36 14.80
C THR A 106 4.38 5.73 15.70
N PRO A 107 4.14 5.55 17.02
CA PRO A 107 5.19 5.15 17.98
C PRO A 107 6.02 3.92 17.60
N ASN A 108 5.40 2.94 16.94
CA ASN A 108 6.03 1.66 16.61
C ASN A 108 6.55 1.60 15.16
N SER A 109 6.52 2.72 14.42
CA SER A 109 6.96 2.78 13.04
C SER A 109 7.97 3.89 12.81
N LYS A 110 8.93 3.65 11.92
CA LYS A 110 9.88 4.65 11.43
C LYS A 110 9.45 5.25 10.09
N ASN A 111 8.31 4.79 9.57
CA ASN A 111 7.86 4.99 8.21
C ASN A 111 6.57 5.82 8.22
N THR A 112 6.50 6.77 7.30
CA THR A 112 5.36 7.66 7.11
C THR A 112 4.24 6.92 6.37
N ARG A 113 3.01 7.42 6.49
CA ARG A 113 1.86 6.82 5.82
C ARG A 113 0.76 7.83 5.55
N SER A 114 0.09 7.64 4.42
CA SER A 114 -1.31 8.00 4.22
C SER A 114 -2.03 6.68 3.98
N GLU A 115 -2.64 6.14 5.03
CA GLU A 115 -3.05 4.73 5.03
C GLU A 115 -4.27 4.48 5.89
N LEU A 116 -5.20 3.73 5.31
CA LEU A 116 -6.44 3.29 5.94
C LEU A 116 -6.19 2.12 6.88
N ARG A 117 -6.99 2.05 7.95
CA ARG A 117 -7.10 0.90 8.85
C ARG A 117 -8.58 0.53 8.99
N ALA A 118 -8.93 -0.71 8.72
CA ALA A 118 -10.31 -1.20 8.76
C ALA A 118 -10.87 -1.08 10.18
N MET A 119 -12.08 -0.53 10.33
CA MET A 119 -12.76 -0.22 11.58
C MET A 119 -14.16 -0.85 11.61
N LEU A 120 -14.24 -2.14 11.99
CA LEU A 120 -15.53 -2.85 12.07
C LEU A 120 -16.43 -2.36 13.21
N ALA A 121 -15.87 -1.63 14.16
CA ALA A 121 -16.61 -1.02 15.25
C ALA A 121 -16.03 0.37 15.60
N THR A 122 -16.67 1.10 16.51
CA THR A 122 -16.33 2.50 16.78
C THR A 122 -15.11 2.62 17.70
N HIS A 123 -14.96 1.73 18.68
CA HIS A 123 -13.88 1.79 19.65
C HIS A 123 -12.68 0.96 19.20
N TYR A 124 -11.48 1.54 19.25
CA TYR A 124 -10.29 0.89 18.73
C TYR A 124 -9.97 -0.45 19.42
N GLY A 125 -10.16 -0.53 20.74
CA GLY A 125 -9.74 -1.66 21.57
C GLY A 125 -10.78 -2.76 21.76
N GLU A 126 -11.96 -2.67 21.16
CA GLU A 126 -12.98 -3.71 21.30
C GLU A 126 -12.73 -4.88 20.32
N PRO A 127 -12.90 -6.15 20.72
CA PRO A 127 -12.72 -7.29 19.83
C PRO A 127 -13.55 -7.18 18.54
N LYS A 128 -14.77 -6.64 18.65
CA LYS A 128 -15.69 -6.40 17.51
C LYS A 128 -15.13 -5.49 16.41
N ASN A 129 -14.04 -4.78 16.68
CA ASN A 129 -13.41 -3.88 15.72
C ASN A 129 -12.39 -4.58 14.79
N ASN A 130 -12.18 -5.89 14.98
CA ASN A 130 -11.21 -6.70 14.26
C ASN A 130 -11.86 -8.00 13.78
N PHE A 131 -11.19 -8.69 12.86
CA PHE A 131 -11.57 -10.03 12.44
C PHE A 131 -10.57 -11.07 12.96
N VAL A 132 -10.96 -12.33 12.92
CA VAL A 132 -10.09 -13.48 13.19
C VAL A 132 -10.28 -14.56 12.12
N VAL A 133 -9.41 -15.56 12.08
CA VAL A 133 -9.65 -16.78 11.30
C VAL A 133 -10.71 -17.68 11.95
N ALA A 134 -11.29 -18.61 11.18
CA ALA A 134 -12.39 -19.45 11.64
C ALA A 134 -12.03 -20.38 12.81
N SER A 135 -10.79 -20.88 12.85
CA SER A 135 -10.29 -21.73 13.94
C SER A 135 -9.97 -20.98 15.24
N HIS A 136 -10.06 -19.65 15.25
CA HIS A 136 -9.74 -18.87 16.44
C HIS A 136 -10.63 -19.27 17.63
N PRO A 137 -10.08 -19.57 18.83
CA PRO A 137 -10.85 -20.12 19.95
C PRO A 137 -12.06 -19.27 20.38
N ASN A 138 -11.94 -17.95 20.24
CA ASN A 138 -12.98 -16.98 20.61
C ASN A 138 -13.61 -16.29 19.39
N ALA A 139 -13.71 -16.96 18.22
CA ALA A 139 -14.14 -16.31 16.97
C ALA A 139 -15.48 -15.54 17.06
N ALA A 140 -16.43 -16.04 17.86
CA ALA A 140 -17.73 -15.41 18.06
C ALA A 140 -17.68 -14.05 18.79
N GLU A 141 -16.55 -13.67 19.40
CA GLU A 141 -16.39 -12.39 20.11
C GLU A 141 -15.95 -11.24 19.18
N TYR A 142 -15.45 -11.56 17.99
CA TYR A 142 -14.89 -10.61 17.04
C TYR A 142 -15.92 -10.12 16.03
N GLY A 143 -15.57 -9.06 15.28
CA GLY A 143 -16.49 -8.36 14.39
C GLY A 143 -16.80 -9.17 13.13
N ALA A 144 -15.84 -9.96 12.69
CA ALA A 144 -15.95 -10.82 11.51
C ALA A 144 -15.06 -12.07 11.66
N ILE A 145 -15.42 -13.10 10.90
CA ILE A 145 -14.55 -14.26 10.64
C ILE A 145 -14.07 -14.13 9.21
N GLY A 146 -12.78 -13.87 9.03
CA GLY A 146 -12.20 -13.58 7.73
C GLY A 146 -12.68 -12.25 7.13
N GLY A 147 -12.68 -12.19 5.79
CA GLY A 147 -13.05 -10.99 5.05
C GLY A 147 -12.31 -10.87 3.72
N GLU A 148 -12.78 -9.97 2.86
CA GLU A 148 -12.19 -9.74 1.54
C GLU A 148 -11.86 -8.26 1.33
N LEU A 149 -10.60 -7.96 0.99
CA LEU A 149 -10.14 -6.65 0.53
C LEU A 149 -9.78 -6.72 -0.96
N ASN A 150 -10.54 -6.03 -1.80
CA ASN A 150 -10.25 -5.88 -3.23
C ASN A 150 -9.75 -4.47 -3.53
N ALA A 151 -8.67 -4.37 -4.31
CA ALA A 151 -8.16 -3.10 -4.79
C ALA A 151 -7.72 -3.18 -6.25
N THR A 152 -8.08 -2.15 -7.02
CA THR A 152 -7.51 -1.88 -8.35
C THR A 152 -6.84 -0.52 -8.27
N LEU A 153 -5.54 -0.46 -8.55
CA LEU A 153 -4.73 0.72 -8.31
C LEU A 153 -3.58 0.89 -9.31
N SER A 154 -2.96 2.06 -9.27
CA SER A 154 -1.61 2.32 -9.79
C SER A 154 -0.70 2.79 -8.66
N VAL A 155 0.59 2.46 -8.74
CA VAL A 155 1.61 3.17 -7.96
C VAL A 155 2.18 4.25 -8.85
N ASP A 156 2.02 5.50 -8.45
CA ASP A 156 2.35 6.66 -9.29
C ASP A 156 3.78 7.15 -9.02
N GLN A 157 4.24 6.98 -7.78
CA GLN A 157 5.59 7.35 -7.35
C GLN A 157 6.08 6.40 -6.25
N VAL A 158 7.38 6.10 -6.30
CA VAL A 158 8.15 5.67 -5.13
C VAL A 158 9.37 6.57 -4.98
N SER A 159 10.00 6.58 -3.80
CA SER A 159 11.17 7.41 -3.61
C SER A 159 12.26 7.08 -4.62
N THR A 160 12.99 8.10 -5.09
CA THR A 160 14.15 7.95 -6.00
C THR A 160 15.50 7.95 -5.28
N SER A 161 15.51 8.10 -3.96
CA SER A 161 16.70 8.05 -3.10
C SER A 161 16.65 6.86 -2.14
N GLY A 162 17.80 6.46 -1.62
CA GLY A 162 17.89 5.37 -0.65
C GLY A 162 19.02 4.38 -0.89
N ASN A 163 19.19 3.50 0.10
CA ASN A 163 20.22 2.48 0.07
C ASN A 163 19.73 1.22 -0.67
N TYR A 164 20.30 0.96 -1.84
CA TYR A 164 20.00 -0.22 -2.68
C TYR A 164 20.10 -1.57 -1.96
N LYS A 165 20.86 -1.68 -0.86
CA LYS A 165 20.96 -2.91 -0.06
C LYS A 165 19.74 -3.17 0.82
N LYS A 166 18.84 -2.19 0.95
CA LYS A 166 17.69 -2.21 1.85
C LYS A 166 16.43 -2.33 1.01
N ASN A 167 15.66 -3.40 1.22
CA ASN A 167 14.42 -3.63 0.46
C ASN A 167 13.33 -2.58 0.75
N GLY A 168 13.43 -1.83 1.85
CA GLY A 168 12.54 -0.69 2.12
C GLY A 168 12.87 0.55 1.28
N ALA A 169 14.07 0.67 0.73
CA ALA A 169 14.39 1.77 -0.19
C ALA A 169 13.66 1.59 -1.51
N PHE A 170 13.15 2.70 -2.06
CA PHE A 170 12.39 2.76 -3.31
C PHE A 170 11.10 1.93 -3.30
N ALA A 171 10.51 1.71 -2.11
CA ALA A 171 9.37 0.81 -1.92
C ALA A 171 8.21 1.45 -1.16
N VAL A 172 7.00 1.03 -1.51
CA VAL A 172 5.75 1.39 -0.83
C VAL A 172 4.95 0.11 -0.56
N VAL A 173 4.39 0.01 0.63
CA VAL A 173 3.39 -0.99 0.97
C VAL A 173 2.01 -0.42 0.65
N ILE A 174 1.21 -1.18 -0.11
CA ILE A 174 -0.08 -0.74 -0.67
C ILE A 174 -1.30 -1.43 -0.05
N GLY A 175 -1.09 -2.60 0.56
CA GLY A 175 -2.13 -3.38 1.21
C GLY A 175 -1.52 -4.28 2.28
N GLN A 176 -2.25 -4.47 3.39
CA GLN A 176 -1.80 -5.30 4.51
C GLN A 176 -2.97 -6.03 5.18
N ILE A 177 -2.62 -7.12 5.85
CA ILE A 177 -3.31 -7.57 7.05
C ILE A 177 -2.32 -7.37 8.19
N HIS A 178 -2.76 -6.74 9.27
CA HIS A 178 -1.95 -6.56 10.47
C HIS A 178 -2.63 -7.29 11.64
N GLY A 179 -1.86 -8.12 12.35
CA GLY A 179 -2.28 -8.80 13.58
C GLY A 179 -2.18 -7.90 14.80
N SER A 180 -2.09 -8.48 16.00
CA SER A 180 -1.85 -7.71 17.22
C SER A 180 -0.44 -7.08 17.25
N ASP A 181 0.58 -7.90 16.96
CA ASP A 181 2.00 -7.50 17.04
C ASP A 181 2.73 -7.52 15.68
N ASN A 182 2.31 -8.40 14.77
CA ASN A 182 3.04 -8.73 13.53
C ASN A 182 2.12 -8.68 12.30
N GLU A 183 2.69 -8.66 11.09
CA GLU A 183 1.90 -8.54 9.86
C GLU A 183 1.87 -9.84 9.03
N PRO A 184 0.75 -10.61 9.04
CA PRO A 184 0.60 -11.81 8.21
C PRO A 184 0.66 -11.50 6.71
N LEU A 185 0.41 -10.24 6.32
CA LEU A 185 0.53 -9.80 4.93
C LEU A 185 1.03 -8.36 4.83
N LYS A 186 2.06 -8.16 4.00
CA LYS A 186 2.42 -6.84 3.45
C LYS A 186 2.63 -6.94 1.95
N ILE A 187 1.77 -6.30 1.15
CA ILE A 187 1.92 -6.20 -0.31
C ILE A 187 2.78 -4.97 -0.63
N SER A 188 3.95 -5.20 -1.21
CA SER A 188 4.96 -4.18 -1.49
C SER A 188 5.22 -4.03 -2.98
N TYR A 189 5.18 -2.79 -3.46
CA TYR A 189 5.71 -2.40 -4.77
C TYR A 189 7.06 -1.71 -4.57
N ARG A 190 8.07 -2.08 -5.37
CA ARG A 190 9.42 -1.50 -5.31
C ARG A 190 9.99 -1.32 -6.70
N LYS A 191 10.49 -0.12 -7.00
CA LYS A 191 11.10 0.18 -8.30
C LYS A 191 12.43 0.91 -8.11
N LEU A 192 13.51 0.39 -8.68
CA LEU A 192 14.79 1.10 -8.63
C LEU A 192 14.76 2.36 -9.51
N PRO A 193 15.53 3.41 -9.18
CA PRO A 193 15.53 4.66 -9.94
C PRO A 193 15.87 4.48 -11.43
N GLU A 194 16.77 3.56 -11.76
CA GLU A 194 17.24 3.27 -13.11
C GLU A 194 16.35 2.31 -13.92
N HIS A 195 15.37 1.66 -13.27
CA HIS A 195 14.50 0.68 -13.93
C HIS A 195 13.31 1.34 -14.59
N GLU A 196 12.74 0.70 -15.61
CA GLU A 196 11.45 1.11 -16.18
C GLU A 196 10.31 0.43 -15.41
N TYR A 197 10.51 -0.84 -15.03
CA TYR A 197 9.53 -1.67 -14.34
C TYR A 197 9.85 -1.80 -12.84
N GLY A 198 8.82 -1.72 -12.02
CA GLY A 198 8.86 -2.09 -10.60
C GLY A 198 8.50 -3.54 -10.37
N SER A 199 8.90 -4.06 -9.21
CA SER A 199 8.55 -5.40 -8.74
C SER A 199 7.41 -5.33 -7.73
N LEU A 200 6.46 -6.25 -7.87
CA LEU A 200 5.38 -6.49 -6.91
C LEU A 200 5.70 -7.77 -6.14
N SER A 201 5.62 -7.70 -4.82
CA SER A 201 5.89 -8.81 -3.91
C SER A 201 4.97 -8.74 -2.71
N TRP A 202 4.82 -9.84 -1.99
CA TRP A 202 4.16 -9.83 -0.69
C TRP A 202 5.02 -10.54 0.35
N ASN A 203 4.85 -10.16 1.61
CA ASN A 203 5.59 -10.72 2.73
C ASN A 203 4.62 -11.33 3.76
N TYR A 204 4.97 -12.51 4.26
CA TYR A 204 4.45 -13.08 5.51
C TYR A 204 5.47 -12.80 6.61
N GLU A 205 5.11 -12.07 7.66
CA GLU A 205 5.99 -11.96 8.83
C GLU A 205 5.77 -13.17 9.75
N LEU A 206 6.86 -13.84 10.13
CA LEU A 206 6.77 -14.93 11.12
C LEU A 206 6.23 -14.37 12.45
N ASN A 207 5.36 -15.13 13.12
CA ASN A 207 4.70 -14.74 14.37
C ASN A 207 5.21 -15.56 15.57
N PRO A 208 6.40 -15.27 16.11
CA PRO A 208 6.91 -16.00 17.25
C PRO A 208 6.25 -15.57 18.56
N THR A 209 6.46 -16.37 19.61
CA THR A 209 6.03 -15.99 20.96
C THR A 209 6.64 -14.65 21.39
N LYS A 210 6.00 -14.00 22.35
CA LYS A 210 6.40 -12.66 22.83
C LYS A 210 7.87 -12.59 23.25
N GLU A 211 8.39 -13.65 23.87
CA GLU A 211 9.78 -13.75 24.34
C GLU A 211 10.78 -13.80 23.18
N LEU A 212 10.34 -14.23 22.00
CA LEU A 212 11.16 -14.44 20.82
C LEU A 212 11.00 -13.33 19.75
N GLN A 213 10.11 -12.34 19.98
CA GLN A 213 9.85 -11.22 19.06
C GLN A 213 11.11 -10.43 18.65
N ASP A 214 12.06 -10.27 19.59
CA ASP A 214 13.34 -9.59 19.37
C ASP A 214 14.56 -10.50 19.50
N ALA A 215 14.34 -11.80 19.71
CA ALA A 215 15.40 -12.78 19.80
C ALA A 215 16.16 -12.90 18.47
N LYS A 216 17.41 -13.35 18.57
CA LYS A 216 18.30 -13.57 17.44
C LYS A 216 18.88 -14.97 17.50
N ASP A 217 19.16 -15.54 16.33
CA ASP A 217 19.94 -16.77 16.24
C ASP A 217 21.42 -16.54 16.61
N GLU A 218 22.19 -17.63 16.61
CA GLU A 218 23.64 -17.62 16.90
C GLU A 218 24.44 -16.72 15.95
N ASN A 219 23.93 -16.44 14.76
CA ASN A 219 24.54 -15.57 13.75
C ASN A 219 24.05 -14.11 13.87
N GLY A 220 23.25 -13.80 14.89
CA GLY A 220 22.72 -12.46 15.14
C GLY A 220 21.55 -12.05 14.25
N LYS A 221 20.96 -12.97 13.47
CA LYS A 221 19.78 -12.71 12.64
C LYS A 221 18.53 -12.76 13.52
N LYS A 222 17.64 -11.77 13.41
CA LYS A 222 16.36 -11.76 14.15
C LYS A 222 15.56 -13.02 13.83
N LEU A 223 14.93 -13.64 14.82
CA LEU A 223 14.08 -14.81 14.61
C LEU A 223 12.76 -14.44 13.93
N ARG A 224 12.14 -13.32 14.32
CA ARG A 224 11.04 -12.70 13.56
C ARG A 224 11.56 -12.12 12.25
N GLN A 225 11.04 -12.61 11.12
CA GLN A 225 11.49 -12.25 9.78
C GLN A 225 10.31 -12.15 8.83
N ASP A 226 10.41 -11.25 7.85
CA ASP A 226 9.57 -11.29 6.65
C ASP A 226 10.04 -12.38 5.69
N ILE A 227 9.20 -13.37 5.44
CA ILE A 227 9.33 -14.32 4.32
C ILE A 227 8.68 -13.68 3.09
N ARG A 228 9.45 -13.54 2.00
CA ARG A 228 9.07 -12.73 0.84
C ARG A 228 8.77 -13.58 -0.37
N HIS A 229 7.72 -13.22 -1.10
CA HIS A 229 7.22 -13.92 -2.27
C HIS A 229 7.13 -12.96 -3.45
N ASN A 230 7.75 -13.31 -4.57
CA ASN A 230 7.66 -12.53 -5.79
C ASN A 230 6.30 -12.76 -6.46
N VAL A 231 5.62 -11.66 -6.83
CA VAL A 231 4.48 -11.70 -7.72
C VAL A 231 4.95 -11.38 -9.13
N PHE A 232 5.39 -10.17 -9.40
CA PHE A 232 5.95 -9.75 -10.69
C PHE A 232 7.33 -9.11 -10.46
N GLY A 233 8.34 -9.46 -11.24
CA GLY A 233 9.71 -9.05 -10.98
C GLY A 233 10.35 -9.74 -9.76
N GLN A 234 11.26 -9.04 -9.07
CA GLN A 234 12.02 -9.58 -7.93
C GLN A 234 12.14 -8.59 -6.77
N TYR A 235 11.80 -9.01 -5.55
CA TYR A 235 11.78 -8.11 -4.38
C TYR A 235 13.18 -7.57 -3.99
N ASN A 236 14.25 -8.33 -4.27
CA ASN A 236 15.60 -8.09 -3.78
C ASN A 236 16.57 -7.49 -4.81
N LEU A 237 16.07 -6.83 -5.86
CA LEU A 237 16.94 -6.16 -6.83
C LEU A 237 17.86 -5.12 -6.16
N ARG A 238 19.05 -4.96 -6.71
CA ARG A 238 20.16 -4.12 -6.26
C ARG A 238 20.62 -3.23 -7.40
N LYS A 239 21.51 -2.29 -7.08
CA LYS A 239 22.09 -1.37 -8.06
C LYS A 239 22.79 -2.16 -9.17
N GLY A 240 22.40 -1.92 -10.41
CA GLY A 240 22.98 -2.58 -11.58
C GLY A 240 22.38 -3.95 -11.93
N ASP A 241 21.40 -4.44 -11.15
CA ASP A 241 20.61 -5.60 -11.59
C ASP A 241 19.76 -5.22 -12.81
N ALA A 242 19.42 -6.23 -13.63
CA ALA A 242 18.60 -6.03 -14.81
C ALA A 242 17.19 -5.55 -14.45
N ASP A 243 16.62 -4.70 -15.32
CA ASP A 243 15.25 -4.22 -15.24
C ASP A 243 14.24 -5.39 -15.36
N PRO A 244 13.34 -5.60 -14.39
CA PRO A 244 12.44 -6.76 -14.35
C PRO A 244 11.33 -6.62 -15.40
N GLN A 245 11.54 -7.17 -16.59
CA GLN A 245 10.63 -7.00 -17.74
C GLN A 245 9.20 -7.54 -17.51
N ASP A 246 9.01 -8.47 -16.58
CA ASP A 246 7.69 -8.97 -16.18
C ASP A 246 7.01 -8.10 -15.10
N GLY A 247 7.72 -7.10 -14.56
CA GLY A 247 7.27 -6.16 -13.53
C GLY A 247 6.17 -5.19 -13.99
N ILE A 248 5.84 -4.20 -13.16
CA ILE A 248 4.74 -3.24 -13.35
C ILE A 248 5.33 -1.82 -13.39
N LYS A 249 4.98 -0.99 -14.37
CA LYS A 249 5.47 0.40 -14.46
C LYS A 249 4.78 1.30 -13.44
N LEU A 250 5.38 2.44 -13.12
CA LEU A 250 4.65 3.51 -12.44
C LEU A 250 3.48 3.97 -13.31
N GLY A 251 2.31 4.20 -12.70
CA GLY A 251 1.06 4.54 -13.38
C GLY A 251 0.36 3.37 -14.10
N GLU A 252 0.99 2.19 -14.21
CA GLU A 252 0.33 1.00 -14.77
C GLU A 252 -0.70 0.44 -13.78
N ILE A 253 -1.90 0.15 -14.28
CA ILE A 253 -3.01 -0.37 -13.44
C ILE A 253 -2.86 -1.88 -13.24
N PHE A 254 -2.95 -2.29 -11.98
CA PHE A 254 -3.03 -3.68 -11.55
C PHE A 254 -4.03 -3.80 -10.40
N SER A 255 -4.39 -5.03 -10.06
CA SER A 255 -5.26 -5.31 -8.93
C SER A 255 -4.69 -6.36 -7.99
N TYR A 256 -5.14 -6.31 -6.74
CA TYR A 256 -4.99 -7.39 -5.78
C TYR A 256 -6.33 -7.69 -5.10
N SER A 257 -6.53 -8.94 -4.73
CA SER A 257 -7.57 -9.41 -3.82
C SER A 257 -6.90 -10.15 -2.66
N VAL A 258 -7.30 -9.83 -1.45
CA VAL A 258 -6.91 -10.52 -0.22
C VAL A 258 -8.19 -11.04 0.42
N ASN A 259 -8.46 -12.34 0.26
CA ASN A 259 -9.64 -13.01 0.80
C ASN A 259 -9.22 -14.00 1.88
N VAL A 260 -9.65 -13.77 3.12
CA VAL A 260 -9.49 -14.74 4.21
C VAL A 260 -10.79 -15.50 4.35
N GLU A 261 -10.78 -16.78 3.96
CA GLU A 261 -11.91 -17.70 4.05
C GLU A 261 -11.53 -18.91 4.92
N GLY A 262 -12.29 -19.14 5.99
CA GLY A 262 -11.90 -20.11 7.00
C GLY A 262 -10.60 -19.69 7.70
N ASP A 263 -9.56 -20.52 7.54
CA ASP A 263 -8.21 -20.23 8.03
C ASP A 263 -7.25 -19.80 6.90
N ILE A 264 -7.71 -19.80 5.65
CA ILE A 264 -6.85 -19.62 4.50
C ILE A 264 -6.95 -18.19 3.99
N MET A 265 -5.80 -17.54 3.86
CA MET A 265 -5.64 -16.31 3.11
C MET A 265 -5.34 -16.64 1.66
N HIS A 266 -6.31 -16.34 0.79
CA HIS A 266 -6.22 -16.39 -0.65
C HIS A 266 -5.79 -15.02 -1.19
N LEU A 267 -4.62 -15.00 -1.84
CA LEU A 267 -4.10 -13.81 -2.52
C LEU A 267 -4.24 -13.98 -4.01
N THR A 268 -4.82 -12.99 -4.68
CA THR A 268 -4.86 -12.92 -6.14
C THR A 268 -4.30 -11.60 -6.60
N PHE A 269 -3.36 -11.62 -7.54
CA PHE A 269 -2.78 -10.42 -8.14
C PHE A 269 -2.98 -10.46 -9.65
N THR A 270 -3.49 -9.38 -10.24
CA THR A 270 -3.72 -9.31 -11.69
C THR A 270 -3.08 -8.07 -12.29
N LYS A 271 -2.15 -8.27 -13.24
CA LYS A 271 -1.60 -7.21 -14.10
C LYS A 271 -2.54 -7.03 -15.30
N ASN A 272 -2.78 -5.78 -15.72
CA ASN A 272 -3.73 -5.43 -16.80
C ASN A 272 -5.16 -5.96 -16.59
N PRO A 273 -5.82 -5.68 -15.45
CA PRO A 273 -7.15 -6.21 -15.15
C PRO A 273 -8.19 -5.75 -16.18
N GLY A 274 -9.01 -6.71 -16.64
CA GLY A 274 -10.05 -6.47 -17.65
C GLY A 274 -9.55 -6.39 -19.09
N GLU A 275 -8.24 -6.49 -19.32
CA GLU A 275 -7.64 -6.44 -20.66
C GLU A 275 -7.36 -7.85 -21.22
N LYS A 276 -7.22 -7.96 -22.55
CA LYS A 276 -6.95 -9.25 -23.22
C LYS A 276 -5.62 -9.90 -22.82
N ASN A 277 -4.66 -9.10 -22.37
CA ASN A 277 -3.34 -9.53 -21.92
C ASN A 277 -3.22 -9.54 -20.39
N ALA A 278 -4.35 -9.72 -19.67
CA ALA A 278 -4.33 -9.87 -18.22
C ALA A 278 -3.47 -11.07 -17.80
N VAL A 279 -2.68 -10.89 -16.74
CA VAL A 279 -1.86 -11.94 -16.14
C VAL A 279 -2.18 -12.03 -14.66
N THR A 280 -2.62 -13.20 -14.21
CA THR A 280 -3.02 -13.45 -12.82
C THR A 280 -2.06 -14.42 -12.13
N LYS A 281 -1.69 -14.12 -10.87
CA LYS A 281 -0.94 -15.01 -9.99
C LYS A 281 -1.67 -15.14 -8.66
N THR A 282 -1.71 -16.36 -8.13
CA THR A 282 -2.41 -16.68 -6.87
C THR A 282 -1.48 -17.33 -5.86
N PHE A 283 -1.80 -17.15 -4.59
CA PHE A 283 -1.09 -17.75 -3.46
C PHE A 283 -2.11 -18.07 -2.37
N ASP A 284 -1.91 -19.19 -1.68
CA ASP A 284 -2.70 -19.58 -0.53
C ASP A 284 -1.79 -19.75 0.68
N VAL A 285 -2.20 -19.21 1.82
CA VAL A 285 -1.50 -19.35 3.10
C VAL A 285 -2.51 -19.73 4.17
N ASN A 286 -2.29 -20.86 4.85
CA ASN A 286 -3.03 -21.16 6.05
C ASN A 286 -2.50 -20.26 7.19
N LEU A 287 -3.31 -19.28 7.59
CA LEU A 287 -2.93 -18.34 8.65
C LEU A 287 -2.98 -18.98 10.03
N ALA A 288 -3.72 -20.08 10.23
CA ALA A 288 -3.76 -20.75 11.53
C ALA A 288 -2.59 -21.72 11.75
N GLU A 289 -1.95 -22.18 10.68
CA GLU A 289 -0.86 -23.15 10.74
C GLU A 289 0.43 -22.52 11.27
N ASP A 290 1.11 -23.25 12.14
CA ASP A 290 2.40 -22.85 12.67
C ASP A 290 3.53 -23.20 11.70
N LYS A 291 4.75 -22.75 12.01
CA LYS A 291 5.96 -23.14 11.28
C LYS A 291 5.90 -22.87 9.78
N TYR A 292 5.39 -21.70 9.37
CA TYR A 292 5.32 -21.33 7.96
C TYR A 292 6.65 -21.60 7.23
N GLN A 293 6.61 -22.45 6.20
CA GLN A 293 7.77 -22.92 5.44
C GLN A 293 8.91 -23.53 6.28
N GLY A 294 8.58 -24.21 7.38
CA GLY A 294 9.54 -24.89 8.26
C GLY A 294 10.22 -23.99 9.30
N HIS A 295 9.76 -22.74 9.47
CA HIS A 295 10.31 -21.84 10.47
C HIS A 295 9.76 -22.14 11.87
N GLU A 296 10.45 -22.98 12.65
CA GLU A 296 10.03 -23.48 13.97
C GLU A 296 9.54 -22.42 14.99
N VAL A 297 9.98 -21.16 14.85
CA VAL A 297 9.59 -20.09 15.75
C VAL A 297 8.19 -19.55 15.48
N ASP A 298 7.68 -19.72 14.26
CA ASP A 298 6.38 -19.20 13.84
C ASP A 298 5.24 -19.98 14.49
N GLN A 299 4.30 -19.28 15.12
CA GLN A 299 3.13 -19.86 15.78
C GLN A 299 1.85 -19.73 14.92
N GLY A 300 1.97 -19.19 13.71
CA GLY A 300 0.82 -18.79 12.92
C GLY A 300 0.05 -17.64 13.59
N TYR A 301 -1.10 -17.33 13.03
CA TYR A 301 -2.02 -16.25 13.43
C TYR A 301 -3.38 -16.79 13.91
N GLY A 302 -3.51 -18.11 14.15
CA GLY A 302 -4.76 -18.75 14.55
C GLY A 302 -5.36 -18.22 15.86
N ASN A 303 -4.52 -17.70 16.76
CA ASN A 303 -4.92 -17.11 18.05
C ASN A 303 -4.85 -15.58 18.05
N ASP A 304 -4.64 -14.95 16.89
CA ASP A 304 -4.47 -13.50 16.76
C ASP A 304 -5.72 -12.84 16.19
N TRP A 305 -5.87 -11.56 16.46
CA TRP A 305 -6.88 -10.70 15.85
C TRP A 305 -6.24 -9.78 14.83
N MET A 306 -6.97 -9.51 13.75
CA MET A 306 -6.44 -8.92 12.55
C MET A 306 -7.34 -7.82 12.01
N TYR A 307 -6.74 -6.95 11.20
CA TYR A 307 -7.47 -5.93 10.46
C TYR A 307 -6.76 -5.61 9.14
N TYR A 308 -7.56 -5.25 8.14
CA TYR A 308 -7.06 -4.81 6.84
C TYR A 308 -6.51 -3.39 6.87
N LYS A 309 -5.56 -3.12 5.98
CA LYS A 309 -5.03 -1.78 5.71
C LYS A 309 -4.79 -1.60 4.21
N ALA A 310 -4.96 -0.38 3.71
CA ALA A 310 -4.74 -0.04 2.31
C ALA A 310 -4.33 1.44 2.18
N GLY A 311 -3.49 1.77 1.19
CA GLY A 311 -3.06 3.14 0.92
C GLY A 311 -1.60 3.23 0.52
N ALA A 312 -0.88 4.24 1.02
CA ALA A 312 0.55 4.40 0.80
C ALA A 312 1.31 4.39 2.14
N TYR A 313 1.89 3.24 2.48
CA TYR A 313 2.82 3.10 3.61
C TYR A 313 4.27 3.10 3.09
N ASN A 314 4.92 4.27 3.13
CA ASN A 314 6.22 4.48 2.52
C ASN A 314 7.33 3.78 3.32
N GLN A 315 8.02 2.82 2.70
CA GLN A 315 9.09 2.08 3.37
C GLN A 315 10.44 2.81 3.33
N CYS A 316 10.52 3.92 2.60
CA CYS A 316 11.73 4.70 2.35
C CYS A 316 11.90 5.85 3.36
N ASN A 317 12.30 5.51 4.59
CA ASN A 317 12.58 6.51 5.63
C ASN A 317 14.04 7.00 5.63
N THR A 318 14.28 8.15 6.26
CA THR A 318 15.60 8.82 6.33
C THR A 318 16.54 8.28 7.41
N LYS A 319 16.17 7.20 8.13
CA LYS A 319 17.04 6.62 9.16
C LYS A 319 18.19 5.87 8.51
N LYS A 320 19.42 6.28 8.83
CA LYS A 320 20.69 5.67 8.38
C LYS A 320 20.79 4.15 8.64
N SER A 321 20.15 3.65 9.69
CA SER A 321 20.12 2.21 10.03
C SER A 321 19.09 1.39 9.23
N SER A 322 18.17 2.07 8.55
CA SER A 322 17.05 1.51 7.80
C SER A 322 17.26 1.72 6.30
N SER A 323 16.27 2.23 5.58
CA SER A 323 16.30 2.48 4.13
C SER A 323 17.25 3.59 3.70
N ASP A 324 17.60 4.50 4.63
CA ASP A 324 18.56 5.59 4.41
C ASP A 324 18.22 6.45 3.17
N CYS A 325 16.94 6.79 3.03
CA CYS A 325 16.48 7.67 1.97
C CYS A 325 16.76 9.13 2.31
N GLU A 326 16.74 9.98 1.30
CA GLU A 326 16.89 11.42 1.48
C GLU A 326 15.51 12.08 1.64
N TRP A 327 15.52 13.30 2.18
CA TRP A 327 14.37 14.20 2.16
C TRP A 327 14.80 15.53 1.55
N ARG A 328 14.82 15.58 0.22
CA ARG A 328 15.10 16.79 -0.57
C ARG A 328 13.83 17.55 -0.95
N GLY A 329 12.66 17.00 -0.61
CA GLY A 329 11.34 17.51 -0.94
C GLY A 329 10.63 16.67 -2.02
N MET A 330 9.32 16.91 -2.16
CA MET A 330 8.46 16.18 -3.09
C MET A 330 8.92 16.30 -4.54
N GLU A 331 9.37 17.49 -4.97
CA GLU A 331 9.87 17.76 -6.33
C GLU A 331 11.10 16.93 -6.71
N ALA A 332 11.88 16.47 -5.72
CA ALA A 332 13.01 15.57 -5.95
C ALA A 332 12.59 14.08 -6.07
N GLY A 333 11.30 13.78 -5.92
CA GLY A 333 10.75 12.44 -5.94
C GLY A 333 10.96 11.67 -4.63
N ASP A 334 11.11 12.34 -3.49
CA ASP A 334 11.33 11.70 -2.17
C ASP A 334 10.02 11.37 -1.43
N TYR A 335 9.12 10.67 -2.10
CA TYR A 335 7.82 10.25 -1.55
C TYR A 335 7.28 8.99 -2.23
N ALA A 336 6.22 8.43 -1.68
CA ALA A 336 5.41 7.42 -2.33
C ALA A 336 4.00 7.94 -2.60
N GLN A 337 3.42 7.53 -3.74
CA GLN A 337 2.04 7.84 -4.10
C GLN A 337 1.39 6.64 -4.78
N ALA A 338 0.15 6.35 -4.41
CA ALA A 338 -0.70 5.36 -5.06
C ALA A 338 -2.12 5.91 -5.28
N SER A 339 -2.71 5.60 -6.43
CA SER A 339 -4.06 5.98 -6.81
C SER A 339 -4.93 4.73 -6.92
N PHE A 340 -5.99 4.65 -6.12
CA PHE A 340 -6.92 3.52 -6.09
C PHE A 340 -8.18 3.87 -6.90
N TYR A 341 -8.49 3.03 -7.89
CA TYR A 341 -9.67 3.12 -8.73
C TYR A 341 -10.80 2.22 -8.22
N GLN A 342 -10.45 1.18 -7.48
CA GLN A 342 -11.38 0.33 -6.73
C GLN A 342 -10.77 0.06 -5.35
N LEU A 343 -11.60 0.14 -4.32
CA LEU A 343 -11.23 -0.22 -2.96
C LEU A 343 -12.48 -0.69 -2.22
N GLU A 344 -12.59 -2.00 -2.01
CA GLU A 344 -13.76 -2.63 -1.41
C GLU A 344 -13.35 -3.52 -0.25
N LEU A 345 -13.99 -3.33 0.90
CA LEU A 345 -13.87 -4.18 2.06
C LEU A 345 -15.20 -4.89 2.31
N LYS A 346 -15.17 -6.23 2.34
CA LYS A 346 -16.33 -7.06 2.69
C LYS A 346 -16.02 -7.85 3.96
N GLN A 347 -16.66 -7.47 5.07
CA GLN A 347 -16.52 -8.10 6.38
C GLN A 347 -17.83 -8.07 7.16
#